data_AF-A0A1G0L9I4-F1
#
_entry.id   AF-A0A1G0L9I4-F1
#
_cell.length_a   1.000
_cell.length_b   1.000
_cell.length_c   1.000
_cell.angle_alpha   90.00
_cell.angle_beta   90.00
_cell.angle_gamma   90.00
#
_symmetry.space_group_name_H-M   'P 1'
#
loop_
_entity.id
_entity.type
_entity.pdbx_description
1 polymer ?
#
loop_
_entity_poly.entity_id
_entity_poly.type
_entity_poly.pdbx_seq_one_letter_code
_entity_poly.pdbx_strand_id
1 'polypeptide(L)'
;MAGREVFKNAVRTMAQAASRALERAGLTADQVDLLVPHQANIRIIEATASHAHIPMERVYVNVDRYGNTSSASIPVALDEARRTGRLQSGMNVLLVTFGAGFTWGAAVLTW
;
A
#
# COMPACT_ATOMS: atom_id res chain seq x y z
N MET A 1 -8.08 -21.47 0.46
CA MET A 1 -6.86 -20.69 0.81
C MET A 1 -6.77 -20.58 2.33
N ALA A 2 -5.59 -20.79 2.93
CA ALA A 2 -5.41 -20.70 4.39
C ALA A 2 -5.39 -19.23 4.87
N GLY A 3 -6.56 -18.60 4.95
CA GLY A 3 -6.70 -17.14 5.09
C GLY A 3 -5.98 -16.51 6.29
N ARG A 4 -5.92 -17.19 7.44
CA ARG A 4 -5.22 -16.68 8.63
C ARG A 4 -3.71 -16.56 8.42
N GLU A 5 -3.10 -17.56 7.82
CA GLU A 5 -1.65 -17.56 7.59
C GLU A 5 -1.29 -16.61 6.46
N VAL A 6 -2.14 -16.50 5.43
CA VAL A 6 -1.98 -15.46 4.39
C VAL A 6 -2.06 -14.06 5.00
N PHE A 7 -3.03 -13.80 5.89
CA PHE A 7 -3.16 -12.50 6.57
C PHE A 7 -1.89 -12.13 7.36
N LYS A 8 -1.40 -13.03 8.21
CA LYS A 8 -0.20 -12.78 9.02
C LYS A 8 1.03 -12.51 8.17
N ASN A 9 1.23 -13.32 7.12
CA ASN A 9 2.37 -13.15 6.21
C ASN A 9 2.23 -11.85 5.40
N ALA A 10 1.04 -11.51 4.92
CA ALA A 10 0.78 -10.28 4.19
C ALA A 10 1.15 -9.05 5.03
N VAL A 11 0.58 -8.92 6.22
CA VAL A 11 0.84 -7.78 7.10
C VAL A 11 2.34 -7.64 7.40
N ARG A 12 3.00 -8.74 7.79
CA ARG A 12 4.43 -8.72 8.13
C ARG A 12 5.30 -8.35 6.94
N THR A 13 5.11 -8.99 5.79
CA THR A 13 5.96 -8.79 4.60
C THR A 13 5.74 -7.42 3.97
N MET A 14 4.49 -6.94 3.91
CA MET A 14 4.18 -5.60 3.42
C MET A 14 4.77 -4.52 4.31
N ALA A 15 4.62 -4.62 5.64
CA ALA A 15 5.22 -3.67 6.56
C ALA A 15 6.75 -3.60 6.41
N GLN A 16 7.42 -4.76 6.37
CA GLN A 16 8.87 -4.84 6.16
C GLN A 16 9.30 -4.26 4.80
N ALA A 17 8.54 -4.52 3.74
CA ALA A 17 8.82 -3.98 2.41
C ALA A 17 8.66 -2.45 2.39
N ALA A 18 7.59 -1.93 3.00
CA ALA A 18 7.34 -0.51 3.15
C ALA A 18 8.50 0.20 3.86
N SER A 19 8.90 -0.28 5.05
CA SER A 19 10.01 0.32 5.81
C SER A 19 11.32 0.30 5.02
N ARG A 20 11.65 -0.82 4.36
CA ARG A 20 12.86 -0.92 3.52
C ARG A 20 12.83 0.02 2.31
N ALA A 21 11.66 0.21 1.70
CA ALA A 21 11.52 1.12 0.57
C ALA A 21 11.72 2.58 1.00
N LEU A 22 11.17 2.97 2.16
CA LEU A 22 11.38 4.30 2.75
C LEU A 22 12.84 4.54 3.14
N GLU A 23 13.47 3.58 3.81
CA GLU A 23 14.89 3.63 4.17
C GLU A 23 15.77 3.84 2.93
N ARG A 24 15.54 3.06 1.87
CA ARG A 24 16.28 3.19 0.59
C ARG A 24 16.02 4.52 -0.12
N ALA A 25 14.86 5.12 0.09
CA ALA A 25 14.52 6.43 -0.46
C ALA A 25 15.05 7.58 0.42
N GLY A 26 15.61 7.30 1.61
CA GLY A 26 16.01 8.33 2.56
C GLY A 26 14.84 9.11 3.14
N LEU A 27 13.65 8.51 3.19
CA LEU A 27 12.43 9.13 3.70
C LEU A 27 11.96 8.49 5.01
N THR A 28 11.29 9.28 5.82
CA THR A 28 10.54 8.82 6.98
C THR A 28 9.05 8.69 6.67
N ALA A 29 8.30 7.99 7.52
CA ALA A 29 6.86 7.74 7.30
C ALA A 29 6.02 9.03 7.24
N ASP A 30 6.42 10.07 7.99
CA ASP A 30 5.77 11.39 8.00
C ASP A 30 5.93 12.16 6.69
N GLN A 31 6.96 11.82 5.89
CA GLN A 31 7.19 12.39 4.56
C GLN A 31 6.42 11.66 3.45
N VAL A 32 5.67 10.60 3.78
CA VAL A 32 4.76 9.94 2.82
C VAL A 32 3.45 10.71 2.76
N ASP A 33 3.14 11.22 1.57
CA ASP A 33 1.90 11.96 1.32
C ASP A 33 0.73 11.02 1.01
N LEU A 34 1.01 9.91 0.32
CA LEU A 34 0.00 8.90 -0.02
C LEU A 34 0.57 7.47 0.00
N LEU A 35 -0.09 6.59 0.74
CA LEU A 35 0.10 5.14 0.67
C LEU A 35 -0.96 4.53 -0.25
N VAL A 36 -0.52 3.83 -1.30
CA VAL A 36 -1.38 3.05 -2.20
C VAL A 36 -1.03 1.56 -2.08
N PRO A 37 -1.71 0.83 -1.19
CA PRO A 37 -1.45 -0.59 -0.96
C PRO A 37 -2.21 -1.47 -1.97
N HIS A 38 -1.82 -2.73 -2.06
CA HIS A 38 -2.64 -3.77 -2.66
C HIS A 38 -4.02 -3.87 -1.97
N GLN A 39 -5.08 -3.84 -2.77
CA GLN A 39 -6.47 -3.77 -2.32
C GLN A 39 -7.02 -5.18 -2.02
N ALA A 40 -6.38 -5.91 -1.11
CA ALA A 40 -6.76 -7.30 -0.81
C ALA A 40 -7.93 -7.41 0.18
N ASN A 41 -7.85 -6.66 1.27
CA ASN A 41 -8.79 -6.67 2.38
C ASN A 41 -8.52 -5.45 3.27
N ILE A 42 -9.57 -4.77 3.75
CA ILE A 42 -9.43 -3.57 4.58
C ILE A 42 -8.59 -3.82 5.85
N ARG A 43 -8.71 -4.98 6.48
CA ARG A 43 -7.95 -5.32 7.69
C ARG A 43 -6.46 -5.48 7.44
N ILE A 44 -6.07 -5.93 6.24
CA ILE A 44 -4.65 -6.00 5.85
C ILE A 44 -4.13 -4.59 5.60
N ILE A 45 -4.91 -3.77 4.89
CA ILE A 45 -4.57 -2.37 4.59
C ILE A 45 -4.35 -1.58 5.89
N GLU A 46 -5.29 -1.63 6.82
CA GLU A 46 -5.20 -0.96 8.13
C GLU A 46 -3.99 -1.44 8.93
N ALA A 47 -3.75 -2.75 8.98
CA ALA A 47 -2.63 -3.32 9.71
C ALA A 47 -1.29 -2.93 9.08
N THR A 48 -1.19 -2.89 7.75
CA THR A 48 0.01 -2.42 7.05
C THR A 48 0.25 -0.94 7.28
N ALA A 49 -0.78 -0.09 7.18
CA ALA A 49 -0.67 1.34 7.43
C ALA A 49 -0.23 1.63 8.87
N SER A 50 -0.82 0.93 9.85
CA SER A 50 -0.45 1.03 11.26
C SER A 50 1.02 0.64 11.50
N HIS A 51 1.50 -0.46 10.91
CA HIS A 51 2.92 -0.86 11.04
C HIS A 51 3.88 0.08 10.31
N ALA A 52 3.44 0.71 9.23
CA ALA A 52 4.22 1.72 8.51
C ALA A 52 4.16 3.10 9.17
N HIS A 53 3.41 3.26 10.28
CA HIS A 53 3.17 4.54 10.95
C HIS A 53 2.55 5.61 10.04
N ILE A 54 1.71 5.19 9.09
CA ILE A 54 1.00 6.08 8.16
C ILE A 54 -0.48 6.13 8.58
N PRO A 55 -1.05 7.31 8.85
CA PRO A 55 -2.45 7.43 9.24
C PRO A 55 -3.36 7.06 8.05
N MET A 56 -4.52 6.45 8.34
CA MET A 56 -5.47 6.01 7.31
C MET A 56 -5.96 7.13 6.39
N GLU A 57 -5.96 8.38 6.85
CA GLU A 57 -6.26 9.56 6.02
C GLU A 57 -5.26 9.81 4.89
N ARG A 58 -4.07 9.20 4.93
CA ARG A 58 -3.06 9.20 3.85
C ARG A 58 -3.05 7.88 3.09
N VAL A 59 -4.04 7.01 3.27
CA VAL A 59 -4.14 5.74 2.55
C VAL A 59 -5.24 5.83 1.51
N TYR A 60 -4.95 5.42 0.28
CA TYR A 60 -5.99 5.26 -0.73
C TYR A 60 -6.63 3.88 -0.63
N VAL A 61 -7.95 3.85 -0.42
CA VAL A 61 -8.74 2.63 -0.25
C VAL A 61 -9.90 2.64 -1.23
N ASN A 62 -10.02 1.57 -2.01
CA ASN A 62 -11.19 1.32 -2.87
C ASN A 62 -11.60 -0.15 -2.91
N VAL A 63 -11.07 -0.96 -1.99
CA VAL A 63 -11.39 -2.39 -1.85
C VAL A 63 -12.88 -2.63 -1.59
N ASP A 64 -13.58 -1.67 -0.98
CA ASP A 64 -15.03 -1.68 -0.77
C ASP A 64 -15.83 -1.62 -2.08
N ARG A 65 -15.26 -1.00 -3.13
CA ARG A 65 -15.91 -0.84 -4.45
C ARG A 65 -15.50 -1.91 -5.45
N TYR A 66 -14.23 -2.33 -5.48
CA TYR A 66 -13.70 -3.24 -6.50
C TYR A 66 -13.28 -4.62 -5.96
N GLY A 67 -13.19 -4.78 -4.64
CA GLY A 67 -12.56 -5.95 -4.05
C GLY A 67 -11.09 -6.10 -4.47
N ASN A 68 -10.60 -7.33 -4.44
CA ASN A 68 -9.22 -7.65 -4.81
C ASN A 68 -9.10 -7.93 -6.31
N THR A 69 -8.49 -6.98 -7.03
CA THR A 69 -8.24 -7.09 -8.48
C THR A 69 -6.83 -7.60 -8.83
N SER A 70 -6.17 -8.32 -7.91
CA SER A 70 -4.82 -8.86 -8.10
C SER A 70 -3.80 -7.78 -8.48
N SER A 71 -3.02 -7.97 -9.53
CA SER A 71 -2.02 -7.01 -10.01
C SER A 71 -2.60 -5.66 -10.43
N ALA A 72 -3.90 -5.58 -10.75
CA ALA A 72 -4.56 -4.33 -11.14
C ALA A 72 -4.93 -3.43 -9.95
N SER A 73 -4.87 -3.93 -8.72
CA SER A 73 -5.33 -3.20 -7.54
C SER A 73 -4.60 -1.87 -7.31
N ILE A 74 -3.27 -1.84 -7.48
CA ILE A 74 -2.48 -0.62 -7.33
C ILE A 74 -2.70 0.33 -8.52
N PRO A 75 -2.62 -0.10 -9.80
CA PRO A 75 -2.92 0.78 -10.93
C PRO A 75 -4.31 1.42 -10.90
N VAL A 76 -5.36 0.66 -10.54
CA VAL A 76 -6.73 1.19 -10.43
C VAL A 76 -6.81 2.22 -9.31
N ALA A 77 -6.22 1.94 -8.14
CA ALA A 77 -6.17 2.88 -7.03
C ALA A 77 -5.42 4.17 -7.39
N LEU A 78 -4.30 4.08 -8.12
CA LEU A 78 -3.54 5.24 -8.59
C LEU A 78 -4.34 6.11 -9.57
N ASP A 79 -5.01 5.51 -10.56
CA ASP A 79 -5.83 6.26 -11.52
C ASP A 79 -6.95 7.03 -10.80
N GLU A 80 -7.65 6.38 -9.87
CA GLU A 80 -8.71 7.06 -9.13
C GLU A 80 -8.17 8.12 -8.16
N ALA A 81 -7.06 7.88 -7.47
CA ALA A 81 -6.41 8.88 -6.63
C ALA A 81 -6.05 10.13 -7.43
N ARG A 82 -5.56 9.96 -8.66
CA ARG A 82 -5.27 11.06 -9.57
C ARG A 82 -6.53 11.82 -9.98
N ARG A 83 -7.59 11.10 -10.38
CA ARG A 83 -8.87 11.71 -10.81
C ARG A 83 -9.60 12.46 -9.70
N THR A 84 -9.42 12.04 -8.46
CA THR A 84 -10.04 12.66 -7.27
C THR A 84 -9.20 13.78 -6.66
N GLY A 85 -8.03 14.09 -7.24
CA GLY A 85 -7.10 15.10 -6.71
C GLY A 85 -6.36 14.67 -5.44
N ARG A 86 -6.50 13.41 -5.02
CA ARG A 86 -5.80 12.80 -3.88
C ARG A 86 -4.33 12.47 -4.19
N LEU A 87 -3.97 12.44 -5.47
CA LEU A 87 -2.62 12.23 -5.96
C LEU A 87 -2.24 13.37 -6.93
N GLN A 88 -1.18 14.09 -6.61
CA GLN A 88 -0.71 15.29 -7.29
C GLN A 88 0.81 15.20 -7.53
N SER A 89 1.31 15.97 -8.49
CA SER A 89 2.74 15.98 -8.79
C SER A 89 3.54 16.55 -7.61
N GLY A 90 4.73 15.99 -7.39
CA GLY A 90 5.63 16.30 -6.28
C GLY A 90 5.38 15.46 -5.03
N MET A 91 4.28 14.70 -4.95
CA MET A 91 3.96 13.89 -3.78
C MET A 91 4.86 12.65 -3.66
N ASN A 92 5.29 12.33 -2.45
CA ASN A 92 5.94 11.08 -2.12
C ASN A 92 4.89 9.97 -1.91
N VAL A 93 4.85 9.03 -2.84
CA VAL A 93 3.89 7.93 -2.87
C VAL A 93 4.57 6.63 -2.50
N LEU A 94 4.04 5.96 -1.48
CA LEU A 94 4.46 4.61 -1.11
C LEU A 94 3.50 3.58 -1.71
N LEU A 95 4.03 2.67 -2.51
CA LEU A 95 3.32 1.50 -3.03
C LEU A 95 3.75 0.27 -2.25
N VAL A 96 2.82 -0.63 -1.93
CA VAL A 96 3.14 -1.89 -1.26
C VAL A 96 2.18 -3.00 -1.65
N THR A 97 2.70 -4.20 -1.91
CA THR A 97 1.92 -5.34 -2.38
C THR A 97 2.40 -6.67 -1.79
N PHE A 98 1.51 -7.66 -1.81
CA PHE A 98 1.80 -9.07 -1.56
C PHE A 98 0.94 -9.94 -2.47
N GLY A 99 1.39 -11.16 -2.76
CA GLY A 99 0.72 -12.09 -3.66
C GLY A 99 1.09 -13.55 -3.39
N ALA A 100 0.41 -14.45 -4.10
CA ALA A 100 0.68 -15.88 -4.04
C ALA A 100 2.09 -16.19 -4.56
N GLY A 101 2.82 -17.06 -3.85
CA GLY A 101 4.22 -17.38 -4.14
C GLY A 101 5.00 -17.86 -2.90
N PHE A 102 5.10 -17.12 -1.80
CA PHE A 102 4.72 -15.71 -1.58
C PHE A 102 5.64 -14.74 -2.34
N THR A 103 5.04 -13.71 -2.92
CA THR A 103 5.75 -12.57 -3.49
C THR A 103 5.29 -11.30 -2.80
N TRP A 104 6.18 -10.32 -2.65
CA TRP A 104 5.85 -9.02 -2.08
C TRP A 104 6.82 -7.98 -2.62
N GLY A 105 6.42 -6.72 -2.55
CA GLY A 105 7.23 -5.61 -3.03
C GLY A 105 6.72 -4.28 -2.52
N ALA A 106 7.60 -3.31 -2.50
CA ALA A 106 7.25 -1.93 -2.23
C ALA A 106 8.12 -1.01 -3.10
N ALA A 107 7.60 0.17 -3.39
CA ALA A 107 8.30 1.20 -4.13
C ALA A 107 7.91 2.56 -3.56
N VAL A 108 8.86 3.48 -3.54
CA VAL A 108 8.62 4.90 -3.29
C VAL A 108 8.77 5.63 -4.61
N LEU A 109 7.81 6.48 -4.93
CA LEU A 109 7.79 7.31 -6.13
C LEU A 109 7.61 8.77 -5.72
N THR A 110 8.28 9.68 -6.43
CA THR A 110 7.82 11.07 -6.51
C THR A 110 6.91 11.15 -7.72
N TRP A 111 5.62 11.43 -7.49
CA TRP A 111 4.60 11.48 -8.54
C TRP A 111 4.72 12.74 -9.41
#